data_AF-A0A4U7EZD7-F1
#
_entry.id   AF-A0A4U7EZD7-F1
#
_cell.length_a   1.000
_cell.length_b   1.000
_cell.length_c   1.000
_cell.angle_alpha   90.00
_cell.angle_beta   90.00
_cell.angle_gamma   90.00
#
_symmetry.space_group_name_H-M   'P 1'
#
loop_
_entity.id
_entity.type
_entity.pdbx_description
1 polymer ?
#
loop_
_entity_poly.entity_id
_entity_poly.type
_entity_poly.pdbx_seq_one_letter_code
_entity_poly.pdbx_strand_id
1 'polypeptide(L)'
;MTLDKYRSVADRLLGPWVTAAAKLGLSPDQVSVVAFGVAVAAGGAFAVGTAAFYAVGAVCVFLNGWLDLVDGALARRLDVASDGGDLLDHVLDRYADIAVIAGFTAGVDA
;
A
#
# COMPACT_ATOMS: atom_id res chain seq x y z
N MET A 1 -14.71 6.13 -15.54
CA MET A 1 -13.95 7.36 -15.17
C MET A 1 -14.79 8.30 -14.29
N THR A 2 -15.48 7.80 -13.25
CA THR A 2 -16.24 8.65 -12.30
C THR A 2 -15.38 9.15 -11.13
N LEU A 3 -14.25 8.49 -10.87
CA LEU A 3 -13.31 8.83 -9.81
C LEU A 3 -12.28 9.89 -10.19
N ASP A 4 -12.11 10.22 -11.48
CA ASP A 4 -11.15 11.24 -11.91
C ASP A 4 -11.49 12.64 -11.38
N LYS A 5 -12.76 12.89 -11.05
CA LYS A 5 -13.17 14.12 -10.34
C LYS A 5 -12.49 14.26 -8.97
N TYR A 6 -12.20 13.16 -8.29
CA TYR A 6 -11.56 13.14 -6.97
C TYR A 6 -10.03 13.01 -7.04
N ARG A 7 -9.47 12.75 -8.22
CA ARG A 7 -8.02 12.66 -8.44
C ARG A 7 -7.30 13.92 -7.96
N SER A 8 -7.86 15.10 -8.23
CA SER A 8 -7.32 16.38 -7.75
C SER A 8 -7.25 16.50 -6.22
N VAL A 9 -8.18 15.88 -5.49
CA VAL A 9 -8.20 15.86 -4.03
C VAL A 9 -7.20 14.84 -3.51
N ALA A 10 -7.17 13.65 -4.11
CA ALA A 10 -6.18 12.61 -3.79
C ALA A 10 -4.75 13.14 -4.00
N ASP A 11 -4.46 13.75 -5.14
CA ASP A 11 -3.15 14.34 -5.44
C ASP A 11 -2.77 15.44 -4.42
N ARG A 12 -3.74 16.23 -3.95
CA ARG A 12 -3.49 17.26 -2.93
C ARG A 12 -3.18 16.68 -1.56
N LEU A 13 -3.86 15.59 -1.17
CA LEU A 13 -3.64 14.90 0.10
C LEU A 13 -2.35 14.06 0.09
N LEU A 14 -2.03 13.46 -1.05
CA LEU A 14 -0.81 12.66 -1.27
C LEU A 14 0.42 13.56 -1.49
N GLY A 15 0.23 14.79 -1.98
CA GLY A 15 1.31 15.73 -2.32
C GLY A 15 2.41 15.88 -1.25
N PRO A 16 2.09 16.07 0.04
CA PRO A 16 3.10 16.12 1.10
C PRO A 16 3.91 14.83 1.23
N TRP A 17 3.24 13.66 1.16
CA TRP A 17 3.87 12.35 1.27
C TRP A 17 4.76 12.02 0.08
N VAL A 18 4.27 12.29 -1.13
CA VAL A 18 5.06 12.16 -2.37
C VAL A 18 6.27 13.09 -2.35
N THR A 19 6.11 14.32 -1.84
CA THR A 19 7.23 15.26 -1.67
C THR A 19 8.24 14.76 -0.65
N ALA A 20 7.79 14.19 0.46
CA ALA A 20 8.66 13.62 1.49
C ALA A 20 9.44 12.42 0.94
N ALA A 21 8.77 11.49 0.25
CA ALA A 21 9.42 10.34 -0.38
C ALA A 21 10.46 10.77 -1.42
N ALA A 22 10.14 11.75 -2.26
CA ALA A 22 11.08 12.32 -3.22
C ALA A 22 12.29 12.99 -2.54
N LYS A 23 12.08 13.73 -1.44
CA LYS A 23 13.16 14.35 -0.66
C LYS A 23 14.06 13.33 0.03
N LEU A 24 13.50 12.18 0.42
CA LEU A 24 14.23 11.06 1.00
C LEU A 24 14.98 10.24 -0.06
N GLY A 25 14.79 10.54 -1.35
CA GLY A 25 15.44 9.82 -2.44
C GLY A 25 14.91 8.39 -2.62
N LEU A 26 13.68 8.11 -2.17
CA LEU A 26 13.07 6.81 -2.33
C LEU A 26 12.66 6.58 -3.78
N SER A 27 12.88 5.37 -4.30
CA SER A 27 12.31 4.95 -5.58
C SER A 27 10.85 4.48 -5.41
N PRO A 28 10.02 4.55 -6.46
CA PRO A 28 8.66 3.99 -6.43
C PRO A 28 8.66 2.53 -5.99
N ASP A 29 9.53 1.69 -6.57
CA ASP A 29 9.66 0.27 -6.21
C ASP A 29 9.97 0.05 -4.72
N GLN A 30 10.77 0.92 -4.11
CA GLN A 30 11.03 0.84 -2.67
C GLN A 30 9.77 1.12 -1.85
N VAL A 31 8.93 2.05 -2.29
CA VAL A 31 7.65 2.36 -1.65
C VAL A 31 6.68 1.18 -1.81
N SER A 32 6.62 0.55 -2.98
CA SER A 32 5.79 -0.65 -3.21
C SER A 32 6.23 -1.84 -2.33
N VAL A 33 7.54 -2.04 -2.16
CA VAL A 33 8.08 -3.08 -1.25
C VAL A 33 7.71 -2.78 0.21
N VAL A 34 7.74 -1.51 0.63
CA VAL A 34 7.30 -1.10 1.97
C VAL A 34 5.79 -1.32 2.13
N ALA A 35 4.97 -0.98 1.12
CA ALA A 35 3.54 -1.24 1.12
C ALA A 35 3.27 -2.73 1.34
N PHE A 36 3.92 -3.59 0.55
CA PHE A 36 3.83 -5.04 0.70
C PHE A 36 4.21 -5.52 2.12
N GLY A 37 5.28 -4.98 2.71
CA GLY A 37 5.66 -5.28 4.09
C GLY A 37 4.57 -4.92 5.11
N VAL A 38 3.86 -3.81 4.90
CA VAL A 38 2.71 -3.39 5.72
C VAL A 38 1.53 -4.34 5.53
N ALA A 39 1.25 -4.82 4.32
CA ALA A 39 0.22 -5.84 4.10
C ALA A 39 0.54 -7.17 4.80
N VAL A 40 1.80 -7.62 4.77
CA VAL A 40 2.22 -8.81 5.52
C VAL A 40 2.04 -8.60 7.03
N ALA A 41 2.38 -7.41 7.55
CA ALA A 41 2.12 -7.07 8.95
C ALA A 41 0.62 -7.06 9.27
N ALA A 42 -0.24 -6.62 8.34
CA ALA A 42 -1.69 -6.68 8.49
C ALA A 42 -2.17 -8.15 8.59
N GLY A 43 -1.71 -9.02 7.70
CA GLY A 43 -2.00 -10.46 7.76
C GLY A 43 -1.56 -11.08 9.08
N GLY A 44 -0.34 -10.77 9.54
CA GLY A 44 0.17 -11.22 10.84
C GLY A 44 -0.66 -10.70 12.01
N ALA A 45 -1.10 -9.44 11.97
CA ALA A 45 -1.97 -8.88 12.99
C ALA A 45 -3.34 -9.58 13.00
N PHE A 46 -3.95 -9.79 11.84
CA PHE A 46 -5.23 -10.49 11.76
C PHE A 46 -5.13 -11.93 12.27
N ALA A 47 -4.02 -12.62 12.02
CA ALA A 47 -3.80 -13.99 12.50
C ALA A 47 -3.76 -14.12 14.03
N VAL A 48 -3.57 -13.01 14.78
CA VAL A 48 -3.62 -13.02 16.25
C VAL A 48 -5.06 -13.19 16.78
N GLY A 49 -6.08 -12.86 16.00
CA GLY A 49 -7.48 -13.16 16.33
C GLY A 49 -8.13 -12.31 17.44
N THR A 50 -7.46 -11.28 17.96
CA THR A 50 -8.03 -10.41 19.01
C THR A 50 -8.60 -9.10 18.45
N ALA A 51 -9.61 -8.53 19.10
CA ALA A 51 -10.25 -7.28 18.66
C ALA A 51 -9.27 -6.11 18.49
N ALA A 52 -8.26 -6.00 19.37
CA ALA A 52 -7.22 -4.96 19.26
C ALA A 52 -6.35 -5.18 18.01
N PHE A 53 -5.98 -6.42 17.72
CA PHE A 53 -5.15 -6.75 16.57
C PHE A 53 -5.91 -6.69 15.24
N TYR A 54 -7.23 -6.92 15.24
CA TYR A 54 -8.07 -6.62 14.08
C TYR A 54 -8.09 -5.12 13.75
N ALA A 55 -8.13 -4.25 14.76
CA ALA A 55 -8.02 -2.80 14.52
C ALA A 55 -6.63 -2.43 13.96
N VAL A 56 -5.55 -3.03 14.48
CA VAL A 56 -4.19 -2.85 13.95
C VAL A 56 -4.11 -3.32 12.49
N GLY A 57 -4.62 -4.51 12.18
CA GLY A 57 -4.66 -5.05 10.83
C GLY A 57 -5.43 -4.13 9.86
N ALA A 58 -6.57 -3.58 10.28
CA ALA A 58 -7.34 -2.63 9.47
C ALA A 58 -6.56 -1.34 9.17
N VAL A 59 -5.84 -0.80 10.16
CA VAL A 59 -4.95 0.35 9.97
C VAL A 59 -3.82 0.00 9.00
N CYS A 60 -3.21 -1.18 9.12
CA CYS A 60 -2.18 -1.64 8.21
C CYS A 60 -2.70 -1.79 6.77
N VAL A 61 -3.90 -2.36 6.56
CA VAL A 61 -4.52 -2.42 5.22
C VAL A 61 -4.74 -1.03 4.63
N PHE A 62 -5.22 -0.08 5.45
CA PHE A 62 -5.35 1.31 5.00
C PHE A 62 -4.00 1.93 4.62
N LEU A 63 -2.96 1.70 5.42
CA LEU A 63 -1.62 2.21 5.14
C LEU A 63 -1.00 1.57 3.90
N ASN A 64 -1.23 0.27 3.64
CA ASN A 64 -0.81 -0.39 2.40
C ASN A 64 -1.39 0.34 1.19
N GLY A 65 -2.72 0.50 1.13
CA GLY A 65 -3.37 1.18 0.01
C GLY A 65 -2.98 2.66 -0.11
N TRP A 66 -2.64 3.31 1.01
CA TRP A 66 -2.10 4.67 0.97
C TRP A 66 -0.71 4.74 0.33
N LEU A 67 0.17 3.77 0.64
CA LEU A 67 1.52 3.72 0.10
C LEU A 67 1.54 3.38 -1.39
N ASP A 68 0.66 2.49 -1.84
CA ASP A 68 0.40 2.19 -3.26
C ASP A 68 0.02 3.47 -4.04
N LEU A 69 -0.91 4.27 -3.51
CA LEU A 69 -1.22 5.57 -4.12
C LEU A 69 -0.02 6.53 -4.16
N VAL A 70 0.88 6.45 -3.18
CA VAL A 70 2.10 7.28 -3.12
C VAL A 70 3.14 6.82 -4.14
N ASP A 71 3.36 5.52 -4.32
CA ASP A 71 4.36 5.02 -5.27
C ASP A 71 4.02 5.38 -6.72
N GLY A 72 2.75 5.23 -7.12
CA GLY A 72 2.30 5.56 -8.47
C GLY A 72 2.32 7.06 -8.71
N ALA A 73 2.00 7.86 -7.69
CA ALA A 73 2.15 9.32 -7.76
C ALA A 73 3.63 9.74 -7.80
N LEU A 74 4.52 9.04 -7.10
CA LEU A 74 5.96 9.28 -7.09
C LEU A 74 6.59 8.92 -8.43
N ALA A 75 6.22 7.79 -9.04
CA ALA A 75 6.68 7.36 -10.36
C ALA A 75 6.34 8.40 -11.43
N ARG A 76 5.10 8.91 -11.42
CA ARG A 76 4.66 9.99 -12.32
C ARG A 76 5.40 11.30 -12.05
N ARG A 77 5.65 11.64 -10.79
CA ARG A 77 6.34 12.89 -10.42
C ARG A 77 7.81 12.89 -10.81
N LEU A 78 8.47 11.74 -10.67
CA LEU A 78 9.89 11.58 -11.00
C LEU A 78 10.12 11.27 -12.49
N ASP A 79 9.04 11.06 -13.27
CA ASP A 79 9.10 10.66 -14.69
C ASP A 79 9.90 9.36 -14.91
N VAL A 80 9.76 8.42 -13.98
CA VAL A 80 10.46 7.11 -13.99
C VAL A 80 9.49 5.93 -14.11
N ALA A 81 8.24 6.19 -14.53
CA ALA A 81 7.27 5.13 -14.77
C ALA A 81 7.79 4.16 -15.84
N SER A 82 7.70 2.85 -15.56
CA SER A 82 8.18 1.81 -16.46
C SER A 82 7.28 0.57 -16.38
N ASP A 83 7.21 -0.19 -17.47
CA ASP A 83 6.44 -1.45 -17.54
C ASP A 83 6.92 -2.48 -16.51
N GLY A 84 8.21 -2.46 -16.17
CA GLY A 84 8.78 -3.35 -15.16
C GLY A 84 8.34 -3.00 -13.74
N GLY A 85 8.27 -1.70 -13.42
CA GLY A 85 7.74 -1.22 -12.14
C GLY A 85 6.24 -1.48 -12.01
N ASP A 86 5.48 -1.24 -13.08
CA ASP A 86 4.03 -1.53 -13.14
C ASP A 86 3.74 -3.03 -12.93
N LEU A 87 4.55 -3.91 -13.53
CA LEU A 87 4.47 -5.35 -13.27
C LEU A 87 4.80 -5.70 -11.81
N LEU A 88 5.88 -5.12 -11.25
CA LEU A 88 6.28 -5.38 -9.87
C LEU A 88 5.16 -4.98 -8.90
N ASP A 89 4.63 -3.79 -9.06
CA ASP A 89 3.53 -3.24 -8.27
C ASP A 89 2.30 -4.17 -8.30
N HIS A 90 1.82 -4.50 -9.50
CA HIS A 90 0.69 -5.42 -9.68
C HIS A 90 0.91 -6.79 -9.04
N VAL A 91 2.12 -7.34 -9.16
CA VAL A 91 2.46 -8.64 -8.57
C VAL A 91 2.45 -8.55 -7.04
N LEU A 92 3.10 -7.53 -6.46
CA LEU A 92 3.14 -7.31 -5.02
C LEU A 92 1.74 -7.11 -4.44
N ASP A 93 0.87 -6.40 -5.14
CA ASP A 93 -0.54 -6.23 -4.78
C ASP A 93 -1.29 -7.56 -4.67
N ARG A 94 -1.09 -8.47 -5.63
CA ARG A 94 -1.72 -9.80 -5.56
C ARG A 94 -1.20 -10.60 -4.36
N TYR A 95 0.09 -10.51 -4.05
CA TYR A 95 0.66 -11.17 -2.87
C TYR A 95 0.20 -10.54 -1.56
N ALA A 96 0.06 -9.21 -1.52
CA ALA A 96 -0.49 -8.47 -0.38
C ALA A 96 -1.91 -8.91 -0.07
N ASP A 97 -2.78 -8.99 -1.09
CA ASP A 97 -4.16 -9.49 -0.95
C ASP A 97 -4.18 -10.91 -0.36
N ILE A 98 -3.32 -11.81 -0.89
CA ILE A 98 -3.21 -13.18 -0.37
C ILE A 98 -2.77 -13.18 1.09
N ALA A 99 -1.75 -12.40 1.46
CA ALA A 99 -1.24 -12.35 2.83
C ALA A 99 -2.31 -11.83 3.82
N VAL A 100 -3.04 -10.78 3.44
CA VAL A 100 -4.12 -10.21 4.24
C VAL A 100 -5.26 -11.21 4.43
N ILE A 101 -5.76 -11.81 3.34
CA ILE A 101 -6.88 -12.75 3.38
C ILE A 101 -6.49 -14.03 4.15
N ALA A 102 -5.29 -14.56 3.92
CA ALA A 102 -4.79 -15.74 4.61
C ALA A 102 -4.65 -15.48 6.12
N GLY A 103 -4.05 -14.36 6.50
CA GLY A 103 -3.92 -13.96 7.91
C GLY A 103 -5.27 -13.75 8.60
N PHE A 104 -6.21 -13.09 7.91
CA PHE A 104 -7.57 -12.93 8.40
C PHE A 104 -8.28 -14.27 8.61
N THR A 105 -8.22 -15.15 7.62
CA THR A 105 -8.84 -16.48 7.70
C THR A 105 -8.24 -17.30 8.85
N ALA A 106 -6.91 -17.26 9.04
CA ALA A 106 -6.25 -17.97 10.12
C ALA A 106 -6.66 -17.46 11.52
N GLY A 107 -6.95 -16.16 11.65
CA GLY A 107 -7.30 -15.55 12.92
C GLY A 107 -8.79 -15.56 13.28
N VAL A 108 -9.69 -15.94 12.37
CA VAL A 108 -11.14 -15.99 12.66
C VAL A 108 -11.52 -17.18 13.55
N ASP A 109 -10.73 -18.26 13.50
CA ASP A 109 -10.94 -19.49 14.28
C ASP A 109 -9.91 -19.69 15.42
N ALA A 110 -9.07 -18.68 15.69
CA ALA A 110 -8.01 -18.69 16.71
C ALA A 110 -8.49 -18.20 18.08
#